data_AF-A0A7K9LJE7-F1
#
_entry.id   AF-A0A7K9LJE7-F1
#
_cell.length_a   1.000
_cell.length_b   1.000
_cell.length_c   1.000
_cell.angle_alpha   90.00
_cell.angle_beta   90.00
_cell.angle_gamma   90.00
#
_symmetry.space_group_name_H-M   'P 1'
#
loop_
_entity.id
_entity.type
_entity.pdbx_description
1 polymer ?
#
loop_
_entity_poly.entity_id
_entity_poly.type
_entity_poly.pdbx_seq_one_letter_code
_entity_poly.pdbx_strand_id
1 'polypeptide(L)'
;MCGRTACSLAADNLRRACAYRDRRGQHRQPEWVRQERYQPSYNKGPQSSGPVLLSRRHLHQDADSSERVLMDMRWGLVPSWFKQDNPSKLQFNTSNCRSDTMLSKSSYKGALLKGKRCVVLADGFYEWQQQQSGGKQPYFIYFPQTKDAMDKEMEGDEAWKGWRLLTMAGIFDCWEPPGGGEMLYTYSIITVDASKDMSFIHHRQVRTGRGVAGMPAILDGDEAIRKWLDFAEVPTQEAVKLIQPTENIVFHPVSTFVNNIRNNTPECVARIELGARKEVKATPSNKVMIGWLKSSQEASPQKKENDLPKWTSNFIHCPSPKKTSASVLQQWLGKQGQPPAKKHKA
;
A
#
# COMPACT_ATOMS: atom_id res chain seq x y z
N MET A 1 -1.54 -5.67 -3.66
CA MET A 1 -1.73 -4.21 -3.79
C MET A 1 -0.77 -3.61 -2.80
N CYS A 2 0.23 -2.90 -3.28
CA CYS A 2 1.29 -2.33 -2.46
C CYS A 2 0.69 -1.49 -1.30
N GLY A 3 0.99 -1.90 -0.07
CA GLY A 3 0.58 -1.24 1.16
C GLY A 3 1.75 -0.86 2.07
N ARG A 4 2.98 -0.98 1.56
CA ARG A 4 4.22 -0.57 2.23
C ARG A 4 5.34 -0.33 1.20
N THR A 5 6.20 0.63 1.44
CA THR A 5 7.37 0.97 0.60
C THR A 5 8.59 1.32 1.45
N ALA A 6 9.78 1.22 0.85
CA ALA A 6 10.99 1.88 1.33
C ALA A 6 11.27 3.12 0.48
N CYS A 7 11.76 4.20 1.08
CA CYS A 7 12.31 5.37 0.41
C CYS A 7 13.31 6.02 1.37
N SER A 8 14.56 5.55 1.31
CA SER A 8 15.59 5.73 2.35
C SER A 8 16.74 6.67 1.96
N LEU A 9 16.84 7.07 0.68
CA LEU A 9 17.81 8.07 0.25
C LEU A 9 17.58 9.42 0.95
N ALA A 10 18.67 10.10 1.32
CA ALA A 10 18.60 11.50 1.75
C ALA A 10 18.06 12.42 0.64
N ALA A 11 17.51 13.58 1.01
CA ALA A 11 16.79 14.47 0.08
C ALA A 11 17.57 14.84 -1.20
N ASP A 12 18.87 15.11 -1.08
CA ASP A 12 19.74 15.42 -2.22
C ASP A 12 20.13 14.19 -3.06
N ASN A 13 20.24 13.02 -2.43
CA ASN A 13 20.46 11.78 -3.18
C ASN A 13 19.19 11.35 -3.93
N LEU A 14 17.99 11.58 -3.36
CA LEU A 14 16.74 11.44 -4.09
C LEU A 14 16.65 12.44 -5.26
N ARG A 15 17.07 13.69 -5.04
CA ARG A 15 17.14 14.76 -6.07
C ARG A 15 18.06 14.40 -7.23
N ARG A 16 19.24 13.84 -6.94
CA ARG A 16 20.23 13.36 -7.92
C ARG A 16 19.75 12.09 -8.65
N ALA A 17 19.14 11.15 -7.92
CA ALA A 17 18.51 9.94 -8.49
C ALA A 17 17.33 10.22 -9.42
N CYS A 18 16.71 11.40 -9.31
CA CYS A 18 15.65 11.87 -10.20
C CYS A 18 16.13 12.83 -11.31
N ALA A 19 17.42 12.86 -11.61
CA ALA A 19 17.95 13.60 -12.76
C ALA A 19 17.31 13.12 -14.08
N TYR A 20 17.02 14.06 -14.99
CA TYR A 20 16.23 13.83 -16.20
C TYR A 20 16.66 14.75 -17.35
N ARG A 21 16.06 14.56 -18.54
CA ARG A 21 16.14 15.53 -19.64
C ARG A 21 14.79 16.19 -19.89
N ASP A 22 14.78 17.50 -20.09
CA ASP A 22 13.59 18.23 -20.56
C ASP A 22 13.33 17.98 -22.05
N ARG A 23 12.23 18.53 -22.61
CA ARG A 23 11.93 18.44 -24.05
C ARG A 23 13.03 19.01 -24.97
N ARG A 24 13.90 19.88 -24.46
CA ARG A 24 15.03 20.49 -25.19
C ARG A 24 16.30 19.65 -25.07
N GLY A 25 16.23 18.49 -24.41
CA GLY A 25 17.34 17.59 -24.15
C GLY A 25 18.28 18.05 -23.04
N GLN A 26 18.00 19.16 -22.36
CA GLN A 26 18.85 19.72 -21.31
C GLN A 26 18.78 18.85 -20.06
N HIS A 27 19.94 18.56 -19.47
CA HIS A 27 20.02 17.78 -18.24
C HIS A 27 19.57 18.62 -17.04
N ARG A 28 18.64 18.09 -16.24
CA ARG A 28 18.06 18.78 -15.08
C ARG A 28 17.95 17.84 -13.89
N GLN A 29 17.90 18.43 -12.69
CA GLN A 29 17.45 17.78 -11.47
C GLN A 29 16.18 18.51 -11.00
N PRO A 30 15.18 17.80 -10.44
CA PRO A 30 13.94 18.43 -9.99
C PRO A 30 14.18 19.31 -8.76
N GLU A 31 13.50 20.46 -8.70
CA GLU A 31 13.49 21.31 -7.49
C GLU A 31 12.59 20.68 -6.42
N TRP A 32 13.00 20.77 -5.15
CA TRP A 32 12.15 20.37 -4.03
C TRP A 32 11.15 21.47 -3.67
N VAL A 33 9.91 21.06 -3.39
CA VAL A 33 8.85 21.93 -2.88
C VAL A 33 8.51 21.49 -1.45
N ARG A 34 8.88 22.32 -0.47
CA ARG A 34 8.79 22.04 0.97
C ARG A 34 9.64 20.83 1.39
N GLN A 35 10.96 20.91 1.11
CA GLN A 35 11.95 19.86 1.41
C GLN A 35 11.96 19.45 2.88
N GLU A 36 11.67 20.38 3.79
CA GLU A 36 11.69 20.20 5.25
C GLU A 36 10.68 19.16 5.77
N ARG A 37 9.75 18.73 4.92
CA ARG A 37 8.74 17.71 5.24
C ARG A 37 9.20 16.30 4.92
N TYR A 38 10.12 16.14 3.98
CA TYR A 38 10.56 14.84 3.53
C TYR A 38 11.41 14.14 4.61
N GLN A 39 10.91 13.00 5.08
CA GLN A 39 11.62 12.13 6.01
C GLN A 39 11.91 10.78 5.32
N PRO A 40 13.18 10.40 5.13
CA PRO A 40 13.55 9.08 4.64
C PRO A 40 13.06 7.97 5.58
N SER A 41 12.61 6.85 5.03
CA SER A 41 12.18 5.68 5.82
C SER A 41 12.19 4.40 5.00
N TYR A 42 12.71 3.33 5.60
CA TYR A 42 12.67 1.98 5.05
C TYR A 42 11.27 1.33 5.10
N ASN A 43 10.26 1.96 5.73
CA ASN A 43 9.00 1.28 6.07
C ASN A 43 7.76 2.20 6.02
N LYS A 44 7.66 3.04 4.97
CA LYS A 44 6.51 3.92 4.73
C LYS A 44 5.24 3.11 4.44
N GLY A 45 4.09 3.61 4.88
CA GLY A 45 2.77 3.02 4.63
C GLY A 45 1.67 4.07 4.41
N PRO A 46 0.42 3.65 4.16
CA PRO A 46 -0.71 4.58 4.06
C PRO A 46 -0.79 5.54 5.26
N GLN A 47 -1.29 6.75 5.02
CA GLN A 47 -1.33 7.89 5.94
C GLN A 47 0.03 8.55 6.27
N SER A 48 1.17 7.88 6.06
CA SER A 48 2.49 8.55 6.03
C SER A 48 2.69 9.32 4.72
N SER A 49 3.69 10.21 4.67
CA SER A 49 4.06 10.92 3.45
C SER A 49 5.15 10.19 2.65
N GLY A 50 5.09 10.34 1.33
CA GLY A 50 6.09 9.85 0.39
C GLY A 50 6.37 10.88 -0.72
N PRO A 51 7.61 10.93 -1.22
CA PRO A 51 8.00 11.87 -2.26
C PRO A 51 7.45 11.43 -3.62
N VAL A 52 6.95 12.41 -4.36
CA VAL A 52 6.48 12.21 -5.74
C VAL A 52 7.11 13.24 -6.66
N LEU A 53 7.35 12.85 -7.91
CA LEU A 53 7.53 13.79 -9.01
C LEU A 53 6.16 14.24 -9.52
N LEU A 54 6.01 15.53 -9.82
CA LEU A 54 4.89 16.07 -10.58
C LEU A 54 5.38 17.16 -11.54
N SER A 55 4.57 17.48 -12.55
CA SER A 55 4.87 18.58 -13.48
C SER A 55 4.91 19.92 -12.75
N ARG A 56 5.95 20.74 -13.02
CA ARG A 56 6.09 22.10 -12.48
C ARG A 56 4.89 22.99 -12.79
N ARG A 57 4.19 22.71 -13.90
CA ARG A 57 3.02 23.45 -14.35
C ARG A 57 1.79 23.32 -13.44
N HIS A 58 1.80 22.41 -12.47
CA HIS A 58 0.82 22.38 -11.38
C HIS A 58 1.02 23.46 -10.31
N LEU A 59 2.17 24.14 -10.30
CA LEU A 59 2.54 25.18 -9.32
C LEU A 59 2.78 26.55 -9.97
N HIS A 60 3.28 26.56 -11.22
CA HIS A 60 3.51 27.77 -12.00
C HIS A 60 2.90 27.60 -13.40
N GLN A 61 1.83 28.34 -13.71
CA GLN A 61 1.00 28.11 -14.91
C GLN A 61 1.77 28.23 -16.24
N ASP A 62 2.79 29.09 -16.27
CA ASP A 62 3.62 29.41 -17.43
C ASP A 62 4.88 28.52 -17.56
N ALA A 63 5.12 27.61 -16.62
CA ALA A 63 6.23 26.67 -16.69
C ALA A 63 6.04 25.62 -17.79
N ASP A 64 7.14 25.19 -18.41
CA ASP A 64 7.17 24.03 -19.30
C ASP A 64 6.69 22.79 -18.53
N SER A 65 5.64 22.11 -19.02
CA SER A 65 5.05 20.97 -18.29
C SER A 65 5.91 19.70 -18.31
N SER A 66 7.02 19.68 -19.06
CA SER A 66 8.05 18.65 -18.94
C SER A 66 9.05 18.91 -17.81
N GLU A 67 9.12 20.12 -17.26
CA GLU A 67 9.85 20.37 -16.00
C GLU A 67 9.15 19.67 -14.84
N ARG A 68 9.96 19.14 -13.92
CA ARG A 68 9.55 18.27 -12.82
C ARG A 68 9.97 18.87 -11.49
N VAL A 69 9.12 18.74 -10.48
CA VAL A 69 9.41 19.09 -9.10
C VAL A 69 9.20 17.88 -8.18
N LEU A 70 9.97 17.81 -7.10
CA LEU A 70 9.79 16.86 -6.01
C LEU A 70 8.89 17.48 -4.94
N MET A 71 7.84 16.76 -4.53
CA MET A 71 7.00 17.14 -3.39
C MET A 71 6.72 15.92 -2.53
N ASP A 72 6.89 16.05 -1.21
CA ASP A 72 6.42 15.06 -0.26
C ASP A 72 4.90 15.21 -0.05
N MET A 73 4.14 14.14 -0.32
CA MET A 73 2.68 14.12 -0.30
C MET A 73 2.16 13.00 0.60
N ARG A 74 0.97 13.16 1.19
CA ARG A 74 0.37 12.11 2.04
C ARG A 74 -0.15 10.94 1.20
N TRP A 75 0.25 9.72 1.54
CA TRP A 75 -0.27 8.50 0.91
C TRP A 75 -1.70 8.21 1.41
N GLY A 76 -2.65 8.14 0.48
CA GLY A 76 -4.08 7.99 0.74
C GLY A 76 -4.81 9.25 0.30
N LEU A 77 -5.25 9.26 -0.96
CA LEU A 77 -5.88 10.42 -1.61
C LEU A 77 -7.14 10.88 -0.86
N VAL A 78 -7.18 12.17 -0.55
CA VAL A 78 -8.35 12.87 0.01
C VAL A 78 -8.95 13.68 -1.15
N PRO A 79 -10.15 13.31 -1.65
CA PRO A 79 -10.72 14.02 -2.80
C PRO A 79 -11.06 15.47 -2.46
N SER A 80 -10.87 16.40 -3.40
CA SER A 80 -11.10 17.84 -3.18
C SER A 80 -12.54 18.21 -2.78
N TRP A 81 -13.49 17.28 -2.96
CA TRP A 81 -14.89 17.43 -2.55
C TRP A 81 -15.18 16.98 -1.11
N PHE A 82 -14.22 16.38 -0.39
CA PHE A 82 -14.41 15.88 0.98
C PHE A 82 -14.67 17.03 1.98
N LYS A 83 -15.71 16.91 2.80
CA LYS A 83 -16.24 18.00 3.65
C LYS A 83 -16.09 17.78 5.16
N GLN A 84 -15.21 16.90 5.61
CA GLN A 84 -14.93 16.72 7.05
C GLN A 84 -13.51 17.17 7.37
N ASP A 85 -13.34 17.85 8.50
CA ASP A 85 -12.13 18.61 8.89
C ASP A 85 -10.88 17.76 9.14
N ASN A 86 -11.02 16.43 9.11
CA ASN A 86 -9.92 15.51 9.36
C ASN A 86 -9.92 14.38 8.30
N PRO A 87 -8.87 14.29 7.45
CA PRO A 87 -8.67 13.23 6.47
C PRO A 87 -8.84 11.79 6.96
N SER A 88 -8.60 11.52 8.25
CA SER A 88 -8.74 10.19 8.84
C SER A 88 -10.20 9.78 9.09
N LYS A 89 -11.16 10.69 8.91
CA LYS A 89 -12.60 10.37 8.90
C LYS A 89 -13.09 9.79 7.54
N LEU A 90 -12.22 9.68 6.53
CA LEU A 90 -12.55 9.12 5.21
C LEU A 90 -12.83 7.61 5.31
N GLN A 91 -14.07 7.20 5.04
CA GLN A 91 -14.58 5.83 5.31
C GLN A 91 -14.15 4.76 4.28
N PHE A 92 -13.40 5.11 3.24
CA PHE A 92 -12.96 4.19 2.19
C PHE A 92 -11.46 4.34 1.92
N ASN A 93 -10.78 3.22 1.68
CA ASN A 93 -9.33 3.23 1.47
C ASN A 93 -8.98 3.77 0.07
N THR A 94 -8.14 4.82 0.04
CA THR A 94 -7.62 5.48 -1.15
C THR A 94 -6.09 5.33 -1.32
N SER A 95 -5.44 4.42 -0.60
CA SER A 95 -4.00 4.12 -0.77
C SER A 95 -3.68 3.64 -2.20
N ASN A 96 -4.63 2.97 -2.85
CA ASN A 96 -4.47 2.39 -4.17
C ASN A 96 -5.68 2.66 -5.07
N CYS A 97 -5.42 2.80 -6.37
CA CYS A 97 -6.41 3.02 -7.41
C CYS A 97 -6.26 1.95 -8.50
N ARG A 98 -7.21 1.02 -8.64
CA ARG A 98 -7.16 0.04 -9.74
C ARG A 98 -7.33 0.74 -11.09
N SER A 99 -6.49 0.38 -12.06
CA SER A 99 -6.52 0.91 -13.44
C SER A 99 -7.89 0.73 -14.10
N ASP A 100 -8.54 -0.42 -13.90
CA ASP A 100 -9.87 -0.76 -14.40
C ASP A 100 -11.00 0.23 -14.02
N THR A 101 -10.80 1.04 -12.97
CA THR A 101 -11.86 1.87 -12.37
C THR A 101 -11.41 3.30 -12.05
N MET A 102 -10.21 3.70 -12.44
CA MET A 102 -9.71 5.07 -12.23
C MET A 102 -10.49 6.13 -13.00
N LEU A 103 -11.01 5.78 -14.20
CA LEU A 103 -11.81 6.66 -15.05
C LEU A 103 -13.30 6.70 -14.69
N SER A 104 -13.78 5.81 -13.82
CA SER A 104 -15.19 5.71 -13.42
C SER A 104 -15.45 6.15 -11.98
N LYS A 105 -14.51 5.95 -11.05
CA LYS A 105 -14.65 6.34 -9.63
C LYS A 105 -14.52 7.86 -9.44
N SER A 106 -15.49 8.46 -8.74
CA SER A 106 -15.55 9.90 -8.43
C SER A 106 -14.32 10.42 -7.68
N SER A 107 -13.71 9.60 -6.82
CA SER A 107 -12.50 9.94 -6.07
C SER A 107 -11.25 10.13 -6.94
N TYR A 108 -11.25 9.65 -8.19
CA TYR A 108 -10.06 9.59 -9.05
C TYR A 108 -10.28 10.27 -10.40
N LYS A 109 -11.44 10.07 -11.03
CA LYS A 109 -11.80 10.63 -12.35
C LYS A 109 -11.57 12.14 -12.43
N GLY A 110 -12.04 12.90 -11.43
CA GLY A 110 -11.95 14.36 -11.43
C GLY A 110 -10.51 14.89 -11.36
N ALA A 111 -9.64 14.22 -10.60
CA ALA A 111 -8.22 14.54 -10.52
C ALA A 111 -7.47 14.17 -11.81
N LEU A 112 -7.71 12.97 -12.32
CA LEU A 112 -7.06 12.43 -13.52
C LEU A 112 -7.45 13.18 -14.81
N LEU A 113 -8.68 13.73 -14.89
CA LEU A 113 -9.10 14.61 -15.99
C LEU A 113 -8.54 16.04 -15.85
N LYS A 114 -8.23 16.50 -14.63
CA LYS A 114 -7.48 17.75 -14.37
C LYS A 114 -5.95 17.57 -14.52
N GLY A 115 -5.51 16.46 -15.11
CA GLY A 115 -4.09 16.18 -15.33
C GLY A 115 -3.28 15.92 -14.06
N LYS A 116 -3.88 15.74 -12.87
CA LYS A 116 -3.17 15.55 -11.59
C LYS A 116 -2.51 14.17 -11.49
N ARG A 117 -1.46 13.99 -12.28
CA ARG A 117 -0.68 12.76 -12.45
C ARG A 117 0.69 12.96 -11.80
N CYS A 118 1.11 12.00 -10.97
CA CYS A 118 2.41 12.03 -10.30
C CYS A 118 3.14 10.70 -10.47
N VAL A 119 4.46 10.68 -10.22
CA VAL A 119 5.24 9.46 -10.10
C VAL A 119 5.72 9.34 -8.66
N VAL A 120 5.18 8.34 -7.95
CA VAL A 120 5.54 8.03 -6.56
C VAL A 120 6.88 7.31 -6.56
N LEU A 121 7.82 7.84 -5.78
CA LEU A 121 9.18 7.31 -5.68
C LEU A 121 9.31 6.36 -4.49
N ALA A 122 10.08 5.31 -4.69
CA ALA A 122 10.47 4.36 -3.66
C ALA A 122 11.82 3.73 -4.01
N ASP A 123 12.55 3.22 -3.02
CA ASP A 123 13.66 2.29 -3.27
C ASP A 123 13.07 0.97 -3.84
N GLY A 124 11.90 0.58 -3.30
CA GLY A 124 11.08 -0.55 -3.70
C GLY A 124 9.79 -0.64 -2.85
N PHE A 125 8.95 -1.62 -3.14
CA PHE A 125 7.73 -1.91 -2.36
C PHE A 125 7.78 -3.28 -1.69
N TYR A 126 7.00 -3.45 -0.62
CA TYR A 126 6.84 -4.75 0.04
C TYR A 126 5.50 -5.38 -0.32
N GLU A 127 5.50 -6.71 -0.44
CA GLU A 127 4.29 -7.51 -0.61
C GLU A 127 4.42 -8.85 0.12
N TRP A 128 3.30 -9.40 0.60
CA TRP A 128 3.30 -10.53 1.54
C TRP A 128 2.70 -11.80 0.93
N GLN A 129 3.58 -12.77 0.63
CA GLN A 129 3.18 -14.08 0.13
C GLN A 129 2.50 -14.92 1.22
N GLN A 130 1.33 -15.48 0.89
CA GLN A 130 0.63 -16.42 1.75
C GLN A 130 1.32 -17.79 1.70
N GLN A 131 1.83 -18.27 2.83
CA GLN A 131 2.51 -19.57 2.90
C GLN A 131 1.52 -20.72 3.14
N GLN A 132 1.84 -21.91 2.61
CA GLN A 132 1.02 -23.13 2.74
C GLN A 132 0.90 -23.59 4.21
N SER A 133 1.97 -23.41 4.99
CA SER A 133 2.04 -23.68 6.44
C SER A 133 1.21 -22.73 7.31
N GLY A 134 0.46 -21.80 6.70
CA GLY A 134 -0.01 -20.59 7.37
C GLY A 134 1.12 -19.57 7.55
N GLY A 135 0.77 -18.38 8.04
CA GLY A 135 1.68 -17.23 8.09
C GLY A 135 1.86 -16.53 6.74
N LYS A 136 2.74 -15.52 6.69
CA LYS A 136 3.08 -14.80 5.46
C LYS A 136 4.55 -14.41 5.40
N GLN A 137 5.18 -14.61 4.25
CA GLN A 137 6.55 -14.19 3.97
C GLN A 137 6.55 -12.83 3.26
N PRO A 138 7.14 -11.77 3.84
CA PRO A 138 7.37 -10.52 3.12
C PRO A 138 8.50 -10.66 2.08
N TYR A 139 8.29 -10.04 0.92
CA TYR A 139 9.31 -9.81 -0.10
C TYR A 139 9.47 -8.31 -0.32
N PHE A 140 10.70 -7.89 -0.62
CA PHE A 140 11.00 -6.55 -1.11
C PHE A 140 11.22 -6.62 -2.62
N ILE A 141 10.56 -5.71 -3.38
CA ILE A 141 10.42 -5.75 -4.84
C ILE A 141 10.82 -4.39 -5.42
N TYR A 142 11.74 -4.39 -6.38
CA TYR A 142 12.45 -3.20 -6.86
C TYR A 142 12.92 -3.39 -8.31
N PHE A 143 13.39 -2.34 -8.98
CA PHE A 143 14.03 -2.48 -10.30
C PHE A 143 15.36 -3.25 -10.19
N PRO A 144 15.80 -3.94 -11.25
CA PRO A 144 17.19 -4.39 -11.34
C PRO A 144 18.17 -3.23 -11.15
N GLN A 145 19.18 -3.46 -10.32
CA GLN A 145 20.23 -2.50 -9.97
C GLN A 145 21.49 -2.80 -10.78
N THR A 146 22.29 -1.77 -11.08
CA THR A 146 23.65 -1.96 -11.60
C THR A 146 24.59 -2.39 -10.47
N LYS A 147 25.79 -2.89 -10.80
CA LYS A 147 26.81 -3.18 -9.77
C LYS A 147 27.24 -1.91 -9.05
N ASP A 148 27.54 -0.85 -9.81
CA ASP A 148 27.96 0.46 -9.26
C ASP A 148 26.95 1.08 -8.30
N ALA A 149 25.66 0.74 -8.42
CA ALA A 149 24.59 1.23 -7.56
C ALA A 149 24.57 0.62 -6.15
N MET A 150 25.34 -0.45 -5.90
CA MET A 150 25.37 -1.15 -4.61
C MET A 150 26.51 -0.67 -3.70
N ASP A 151 27.58 -0.12 -4.27
CA ASP A 151 28.90 -0.05 -3.61
C ASP A 151 29.37 1.39 -3.28
N LYS A 152 28.62 2.45 -3.62
CA LYS A 152 29.13 3.83 -3.57
C LYS A 152 28.15 4.87 -3.03
N GLU A 153 28.58 5.58 -1.99
CA GLU A 153 28.17 6.97 -1.77
C GLU A 153 28.84 7.86 -2.84
N MET A 154 28.11 8.84 -3.36
CA MET A 154 28.53 9.66 -4.51
C MET A 154 28.77 11.11 -4.07
N GLU A 155 30.00 11.61 -4.21
CA GLU A 155 30.31 13.05 -4.06
C GLU A 155 30.28 13.77 -5.43
N GLY A 156 30.09 15.10 -5.41
CA GLY A 156 30.14 15.95 -6.61
C GLY A 156 29.00 15.78 -7.63
N ASP A 157 29.15 16.47 -8.77
CA ASP A 157 28.13 16.61 -9.83
C ASP A 157 28.15 15.48 -10.89
N GLU A 158 28.76 14.33 -10.59
CA GLU A 158 28.69 13.17 -11.49
C GLU A 158 27.25 12.70 -11.71
N ALA A 159 26.99 12.16 -12.91
CA ALA A 159 25.73 11.49 -13.22
C ALA A 159 25.43 10.38 -12.21
N TRP A 160 24.18 10.25 -11.77
CA TRP A 160 23.79 9.35 -10.69
C TRP A 160 24.09 7.88 -11.04
N LYS A 161 25.00 7.27 -10.27
CA LYS A 161 25.38 5.84 -10.36
C LYS A 161 24.78 4.98 -9.25
N GLY A 162 24.14 5.60 -8.24
CA GLY A 162 23.56 4.93 -7.06
C GLY A 162 22.23 4.23 -7.34
N TRP A 163 21.50 3.87 -6.27
CA TRP A 163 20.24 3.10 -6.35
C TRP A 163 19.24 3.64 -7.39
N ARG A 164 18.77 2.75 -8.27
CA ARG A 164 17.72 3.01 -9.25
C ARG A 164 16.35 2.93 -8.56
N LEU A 165 15.81 4.10 -8.23
CA LEU A 165 14.48 4.26 -7.63
C LEU A 165 13.36 3.63 -8.49
N LEU A 166 12.42 2.95 -7.82
CA LEU A 166 11.18 2.47 -8.39
C LEU A 166 10.20 3.64 -8.60
N THR A 167 9.69 3.74 -9.83
CA THR A 167 8.87 4.85 -10.31
C THR A 167 7.43 4.38 -10.57
N MET A 168 6.53 4.62 -9.63
CA MET A 168 5.14 4.11 -9.69
C MET A 168 4.17 5.20 -10.13
N ALA A 169 3.29 4.92 -11.09
CA ALA A 169 2.25 5.85 -11.51
C ALA A 169 1.25 6.12 -10.38
N GLY A 170 1.02 7.41 -10.09
CA GLY A 170 0.07 7.87 -9.08
C GLY A 170 -0.89 8.92 -9.62
N ILE A 171 -2.05 9.02 -8.97
CA ILE A 171 -2.99 10.12 -9.11
C ILE A 171 -2.92 10.91 -7.81
N PHE A 172 -2.83 12.24 -7.88
CA PHE A 172 -2.89 13.10 -6.69
C PHE A 172 -4.14 13.97 -6.69
N ASP A 173 -4.58 14.40 -5.52
CA ASP A 173 -5.56 15.49 -5.38
C ASP A 173 -5.15 16.44 -4.25
N CYS A 174 -5.71 17.65 -4.32
CA CYS A 174 -5.46 18.74 -3.39
C CYS A 174 -6.74 18.99 -2.60
N TRP A 175 -6.63 19.01 -1.28
CA TRP A 175 -7.76 19.18 -0.38
C TRP A 175 -7.51 20.33 0.58
N GLU A 176 -8.42 21.29 0.61
CA GLU A 176 -8.42 22.43 1.53
C GLU A 176 -9.31 22.09 2.74
N PRO A 177 -8.82 22.22 3.99
CA PRO A 177 -9.64 21.97 5.17
C PRO A 177 -10.83 22.94 5.26
N PRO A 178 -12.08 22.45 5.46
CA PRO A 178 -13.26 23.32 5.56
C PRO A 178 -13.20 24.36 6.69
N GLY A 179 -12.53 24.05 7.80
CA GLY A 179 -12.28 24.98 8.91
C GLY A 179 -11.09 25.93 8.69
N GLY A 180 -10.51 25.97 7.48
CA GLY A 180 -9.27 26.69 7.19
C GLY A 180 -8.01 25.89 7.58
N GLY A 181 -6.88 26.26 6.98
CA GLY A 181 -5.59 25.60 7.17
C GLY A 181 -4.80 25.49 5.87
N GLU A 182 -3.69 24.75 5.90
CA GLU A 182 -2.87 24.52 4.71
C GLU A 182 -3.53 23.52 3.74
N MET A 183 -3.45 23.79 2.44
CA MET A 183 -3.86 22.85 1.39
C MET A 183 -3.01 21.57 1.43
N LEU A 184 -3.69 20.45 1.66
CA LEU A 184 -3.11 19.12 1.75
C LEU A 184 -2.99 18.47 0.37
N TYR A 185 -1.78 18.06 0.00
CA TYR A 185 -1.52 17.28 -1.21
C TYR A 185 -1.47 15.80 -0.86
N THR A 186 -2.24 14.98 -1.59
CA THR A 186 -2.47 13.56 -1.27
C THR A 186 -2.46 12.70 -2.51
N TYR A 187 -1.96 11.46 -2.44
CA TYR A 187 -1.84 10.58 -3.60
C TYR A 187 -2.39 9.16 -3.40
N SER A 188 -2.73 8.51 -4.52
CA SER A 188 -3.09 7.10 -4.63
C SER A 188 -2.18 6.41 -5.64
N ILE A 189 -1.60 5.26 -5.29
CA ILE A 189 -0.77 4.47 -6.21
C ILE A 189 -1.68 3.70 -7.17
N ILE A 190 -1.49 3.86 -8.48
CA ILE A 190 -2.25 3.09 -9.46
C ILE A 190 -1.80 1.62 -9.40
N THR A 191 -2.75 0.70 -9.38
CA THR A 191 -2.50 -0.75 -9.41
C THR A 191 -3.07 -1.40 -10.65
N VAL A 192 -2.24 -2.23 -11.29
CA VAL A 192 -2.58 -3.12 -12.39
C VAL A 192 -2.60 -4.56 -11.87
N ASP A 193 -3.15 -5.49 -12.62
CA ASP A 193 -3.05 -6.91 -12.29
C ASP A 193 -1.57 -7.38 -12.43
N ALA A 194 -1.17 -8.40 -11.67
CA ALA A 194 0.22 -8.81 -11.54
C ALA A 194 0.78 -9.48 -12.81
N SER A 195 2.05 -9.18 -13.13
CA SER A 195 2.84 -9.92 -14.11
C SER A 195 3.13 -11.36 -13.67
N LYS A 196 3.63 -12.20 -14.58
CA LYS A 196 3.86 -13.63 -14.33
C LYS A 196 4.79 -13.87 -13.14
N ASP A 197 5.88 -13.13 -13.05
CA ASP A 197 6.88 -13.28 -11.98
C ASP A 197 6.29 -12.87 -10.61
N MET A 198 5.49 -11.80 -10.59
CA MET A 198 4.76 -11.36 -9.40
C MET A 198 3.64 -12.33 -8.99
N SER A 199 3.12 -13.15 -9.90
CA SER A 199 2.01 -14.07 -9.56
C SER A 199 2.39 -15.06 -8.45
N PHE A 200 3.65 -15.51 -8.38
CA PHE A 200 4.15 -16.42 -7.35
C PHE A 200 4.03 -15.84 -5.93
N ILE A 201 4.54 -14.62 -5.73
CA ILE A 201 4.43 -13.89 -4.45
C ILE A 201 2.96 -13.67 -4.09
N HIS A 202 2.08 -13.59 -5.08
CA HIS A 202 0.80 -12.93 -4.95
C HIS A 202 -0.41 -13.86 -5.20
N HIS A 203 -0.25 -15.15 -4.88
CA HIS A 203 -1.33 -16.15 -4.84
C HIS A 203 -2.38 -15.82 -3.74
N ARG A 204 -3.23 -14.82 -3.98
CA ARG A 204 -4.50 -14.69 -3.27
C ARG A 204 -5.42 -15.81 -3.77
N GLN A 205 -5.74 -16.75 -2.88
CA GLN A 205 -6.50 -17.96 -3.19
C GLN A 205 -7.81 -17.65 -3.95
N VAL A 206 -7.96 -18.20 -5.16
CA VAL A 206 -9.11 -17.95 -6.05
C VAL A 206 -10.34 -18.74 -5.58
N ARG A 207 -10.92 -18.34 -4.44
CA ARG A 207 -12.16 -18.92 -3.89
C ARG A 207 -13.44 -18.13 -4.17
N THR A 208 -13.34 -16.92 -4.74
CA THR A 208 -14.49 -15.99 -4.91
C THR A 208 -14.49 -15.18 -6.22
N GLY A 209 -13.74 -15.60 -7.25
CA GLY A 209 -13.83 -15.04 -8.61
C GLY A 209 -13.52 -13.54 -8.77
N ARG A 210 -12.99 -12.87 -7.75
CA ARG A 210 -12.69 -11.43 -7.74
C ARG A 210 -11.34 -11.14 -7.11
N GLY A 211 -10.39 -10.72 -7.93
CA GLY A 211 -9.07 -10.29 -7.49
C GLY A 211 -7.96 -11.24 -7.94
N VAL A 212 -7.55 -11.08 -9.20
CA VAL A 212 -6.14 -11.26 -9.54
C VAL A 212 -5.32 -10.37 -8.60
N ALA A 213 -4.14 -10.84 -8.21
CA ALA A 213 -3.21 -10.02 -7.45
C ALA A 213 -2.87 -8.72 -8.18
N GLY A 214 -2.71 -7.62 -7.44
CA GLY A 214 -2.45 -6.30 -8.03
C GLY A 214 -1.10 -5.73 -7.61
N MET A 215 -0.23 -5.47 -8.59
CA MET A 215 1.07 -4.81 -8.43
C MET A 215 0.93 -3.28 -8.68
N PRO A 216 1.92 -2.45 -8.32
CA PRO A 216 1.93 -1.05 -8.77
C PRO A 216 2.04 -0.97 -10.29
N ALA A 217 1.41 0.03 -10.91
CA ALA A 217 1.73 0.42 -12.28
C ALA A 217 3.10 1.10 -12.29
N ILE A 218 4.11 0.45 -12.86
CA ILE A 218 5.50 0.93 -12.85
C ILE A 218 5.82 1.58 -14.20
N LEU A 219 6.36 2.80 -14.15
CA LEU A 219 6.75 3.59 -15.31
C LEU A 219 8.24 3.41 -15.54
N ASP A 220 8.58 2.47 -16.43
CA ASP A 220 9.95 2.12 -16.75
C ASP A 220 10.57 3.11 -17.76
N GLY A 221 11.64 3.79 -17.34
CA GLY A 221 12.39 4.74 -18.16
C GLY A 221 11.84 6.17 -18.20
N ASP A 222 12.72 7.11 -18.54
CA ASP A 222 12.43 8.54 -18.45
C ASP A 222 11.27 9.00 -19.36
N GLU A 223 11.11 8.37 -20.53
CA GLU A 223 10.05 8.71 -21.48
C GLU A 223 8.65 8.28 -20.99
N ALA A 224 8.54 7.18 -20.24
CA ALA A 224 7.28 6.78 -19.60
C ALA A 224 6.92 7.74 -18.46
N ILE A 225 7.91 8.14 -17.66
CA ILE A 225 7.78 9.15 -16.60
C ILE A 225 7.36 10.50 -17.20
N ARG A 226 8.04 10.97 -18.25
CA ARG A 226 7.74 12.22 -18.94
C ARG A 226 6.34 12.21 -19.51
N LYS A 227 5.96 11.19 -20.30
CA LYS A 227 4.60 11.10 -20.87
C LYS A 227 3.51 11.03 -19.78
N TRP A 228 3.79 10.37 -18.65
CA TRP A 228 2.85 10.35 -17.52
C TRP A 228 2.73 11.72 -16.84
N LEU A 229 3.83 12.46 -16.63
CA LEU A 229 3.78 13.77 -15.95
C LEU A 229 3.31 14.93 -16.82
N ASP A 230 3.61 14.91 -18.13
CA ASP A 230 3.42 16.04 -19.06
C ASP A 230 1.95 16.17 -19.51
N PHE A 231 1.09 16.60 -18.58
CA PHE A 231 -0.37 16.60 -18.74
C PHE A 231 -0.93 17.61 -19.76
N ALA A 232 -0.12 18.58 -20.21
CA ALA A 232 -0.55 19.53 -21.23
C ALA A 232 -0.46 18.94 -22.65
N GLU A 233 0.61 18.19 -22.97
CA GLU A 233 0.81 17.60 -24.30
C GLU A 233 0.30 16.17 -24.40
N VAL A 234 0.17 15.45 -23.28
CA VAL A 234 -0.26 14.05 -23.24
C VAL A 234 -1.64 13.96 -22.61
N PRO A 235 -2.72 13.90 -23.44
CA PRO A 235 -4.08 13.71 -22.96
C PRO A 235 -4.22 12.47 -22.10
N THR A 236 -5.17 12.49 -21.17
CA THR A 236 -5.42 11.36 -20.27
C THR A 236 -5.63 10.04 -21.01
N GLN A 237 -6.27 10.05 -22.20
CA GLN A 237 -6.49 8.84 -23.01
C GLN A 237 -5.20 8.21 -23.56
N GLU A 238 -4.13 8.99 -23.74
CA GLU A 238 -2.80 8.49 -24.12
C GLU A 238 -2.00 8.10 -22.87
N ALA A 239 -2.05 8.92 -21.82
CA ALA A 239 -1.35 8.65 -20.56
C ALA A 239 -1.79 7.32 -19.91
N VAL A 240 -3.07 6.95 -19.98
CA VAL A 240 -3.55 5.68 -19.43
C VAL A 240 -3.05 4.44 -20.18
N LYS A 241 -2.53 4.57 -21.42
CA LYS A 241 -1.93 3.44 -22.15
C LYS A 241 -0.59 2.99 -21.55
N LEU A 242 0.04 3.85 -20.74
CA LEU A 242 1.26 3.53 -19.98
C LEU A 242 0.98 2.64 -18.76
N ILE A 243 -0.29 2.48 -18.37
CA ILE A 243 -0.71 1.81 -17.14
C ILE A 243 -0.92 0.31 -17.40
N GLN A 244 0.20 -0.40 -17.49
CA GLN A 244 0.27 -1.84 -17.75
C GLN A 244 1.19 -2.56 -16.74
N PRO A 245 1.12 -3.89 -16.62
CA PRO A 245 2.08 -4.68 -15.83
C PRO A 245 3.50 -4.59 -16.41
N THR A 246 4.51 -4.89 -15.60
CA THR A 246 5.90 -5.03 -16.07
C THR A 246 6.55 -6.30 -15.53
N GLU A 247 7.49 -6.84 -16.31
CA GLU A 247 8.36 -7.97 -15.96
C GLU A 247 9.79 -7.49 -15.62
N ASN A 248 10.11 -6.18 -15.80
CA ASN A 248 11.41 -5.60 -15.44
C ASN A 248 11.53 -5.28 -13.93
N ILE A 249 11.43 -6.31 -13.09
CA ILE A 249 11.49 -6.21 -11.63
C ILE A 249 12.21 -7.41 -11.03
N VAL A 250 12.90 -7.18 -9.91
CA VAL A 250 13.52 -8.23 -9.10
C VAL A 250 13.00 -8.15 -7.67
N PHE A 251 13.11 -9.27 -6.96
CA PHE A 251 12.67 -9.36 -5.57
C PHE A 251 13.54 -10.30 -4.76
N HIS A 252 13.53 -10.11 -3.44
CA HIS A 252 14.09 -11.07 -2.50
C HIS A 252 13.24 -11.13 -1.22
N PRO A 253 13.23 -12.27 -0.50
CA PRO A 253 12.56 -12.37 0.78
C PRO A 253 13.29 -11.52 1.83
N VAL A 254 12.54 -10.86 2.71
CA VAL A 254 13.06 -10.06 3.83
C VAL A 254 12.57 -10.58 5.17
N SER A 255 13.09 -10.02 6.26
CA SER A 255 12.66 -10.39 7.62
C SER A 255 11.20 -10.01 7.90
N THR A 256 10.49 -10.81 8.68
CA THR A 256 9.17 -10.46 9.26
C THR A 256 9.23 -9.23 10.19
N PHE A 257 10.43 -8.76 10.53
CA PHE A 257 10.68 -7.48 11.18
C PHE A 257 9.99 -6.29 10.49
N VAL A 258 9.85 -6.28 9.16
CA VAL A 258 9.14 -5.21 8.43
C VAL A 258 7.64 -5.13 8.75
N ASN A 259 7.03 -6.19 9.29
CA ASN A 259 5.59 -6.25 9.56
C ASN A 259 5.10 -5.07 10.43
N ASN A 260 5.85 -4.76 11.49
CA ASN A 260 5.61 -3.60 12.35
C ASN A 260 6.08 -2.31 11.65
N ILE A 261 5.14 -1.40 11.35
CA ILE A 261 5.43 -0.14 10.66
C ILE A 261 6.35 0.82 11.44
N ARG A 262 6.50 0.63 12.76
CA ARG A 262 7.44 1.41 13.59
C ARG A 262 8.91 1.00 13.40
N ASN A 263 9.17 -0.14 12.78
CA ASN A 263 10.53 -0.62 12.53
C ASN A 263 11.08 0.10 11.28
N ASN A 264 12.00 1.04 11.47
CA ASN A 264 12.49 1.93 10.43
C ASN A 264 14.03 1.88 10.30
N THR A 265 14.57 0.72 9.92
CA THR A 265 16.02 0.48 9.85
C THR A 265 16.35 -0.40 8.62
N PRO A 266 17.64 -0.49 8.20
CA PRO A 266 18.03 -1.26 7.01
C PRO A 266 17.61 -2.74 7.02
N GLU A 267 17.43 -3.34 8.21
CA GLU A 267 16.93 -4.72 8.38
C GLU A 267 15.53 -4.97 7.80
N CYS A 268 14.77 -3.92 7.48
CA CYS A 268 13.50 -4.04 6.76
C CYS A 268 13.71 -4.41 5.28
N VAL A 269 14.76 -3.90 4.62
CA VAL A 269 15.14 -4.23 3.23
C VAL A 269 16.22 -5.30 3.13
N ALA A 270 16.74 -5.80 4.27
CA ALA A 270 17.79 -6.81 4.27
C ALA A 270 17.27 -8.17 3.77
N ARG A 271 17.88 -8.68 2.69
CA ARG A 271 17.67 -10.02 2.15
C ARG A 271 17.93 -11.08 3.22
N ILE A 272 17.03 -12.05 3.33
CA ILE A 272 17.20 -13.26 4.14
C ILE A 272 17.33 -14.51 3.25
N GLU A 273 17.80 -15.61 3.85
CA GLU A 273 17.68 -16.95 3.27
C GLU A 273 16.47 -17.67 3.85
N LEU A 274 15.65 -18.29 3.00
CA LEU A 274 14.50 -19.08 3.42
C LEU A 274 14.95 -20.50 3.78
N GLY A 275 14.49 -21.00 4.92
CA GLY A 275 14.87 -22.33 5.44
C GLY A 275 16.07 -22.31 6.40
N ALA A 276 16.86 -21.22 6.43
CA ALA A 276 17.89 -21.00 7.44
C ALA A 276 17.26 -20.86 8.84
N ARG A 277 17.14 -21.98 9.56
CA ARG A 277 16.76 -21.99 10.98
C ARG A 277 17.84 -21.23 11.76
N LYS A 278 17.57 -19.98 12.14
CA LYS A 278 18.37 -19.32 13.18
C LYS A 278 18.30 -20.18 14.44
N GLU A 279 19.45 -20.72 14.85
CA GLU A 279 19.58 -21.29 16.18
C GLU A 279 19.31 -20.18 17.20
N VAL A 280 18.17 -20.27 17.87
CA VAL A 280 17.83 -19.35 18.95
C VAL A 280 18.74 -19.72 20.13
N LYS A 281 19.90 -19.06 20.22
CA LYS A 281 20.76 -19.10 21.42
C LYS A 281 19.89 -18.77 22.63
N ALA A 282 19.59 -19.79 23.43
CA ALA A 282 18.50 -19.73 24.40
C ALA A 282 18.80 -18.70 25.49
N THR A 283 18.05 -17.59 25.48
CA THR A 283 18.06 -16.61 26.56
C THR A 283 17.60 -17.27 27.87
N PRO A 284 18.06 -16.80 29.05
CA PRO A 284 17.79 -17.47 30.33
C PRO A 284 16.30 -17.71 30.60
N SER A 285 15.44 -16.77 30.20
CA SER A 285 13.98 -16.85 30.33
C SER A 285 13.35 -18.07 29.64
N ASN A 286 13.89 -18.52 28.49
CA ASN A 286 13.37 -19.72 27.81
C ASN A 286 13.68 -21.01 28.58
N LYS A 287 14.76 -21.06 29.37
CA LYS A 287 15.07 -22.23 30.21
C LYS A 287 14.09 -22.38 31.37
N VAL A 288 13.68 -21.26 32.00
CA VAL A 288 12.74 -21.27 33.14
C VAL A 288 11.37 -21.80 32.73
N MET A 289 10.83 -21.35 31.58
CA MET A 289 9.52 -21.79 31.10
C MET A 289 9.49 -23.28 30.74
N ILE A 290 10.58 -23.81 30.15
CA ILE A 290 10.73 -25.25 29.84
C ILE A 290 10.91 -26.08 31.12
N GLY A 291 11.61 -25.56 32.13
CA GLY A 291 11.75 -26.22 33.43
C GLY A 291 10.40 -26.40 34.14
N TRP A 292 9.58 -25.34 34.18
CA TRP A 292 8.23 -25.40 34.76
C TRP A 292 7.34 -26.42 34.05
N LEU A 293 7.30 -26.41 32.72
CA LEU A 293 6.52 -27.37 31.92
C LEU A 293 6.88 -28.83 32.17
N LYS A 294 8.16 -29.14 32.47
CA LYS A 294 8.58 -30.50 32.84
C LYS A 294 8.17 -30.87 34.26
N SER A 295 8.32 -29.97 35.23
CA SER A 295 7.94 -30.23 36.63
C SER A 295 6.45 -30.59 36.81
N SER A 296 5.59 -30.11 35.91
CA SER A 296 4.16 -30.40 35.90
C SER A 296 3.78 -31.82 35.44
N GLN A 297 4.72 -32.68 35.05
CA GLN A 297 4.43 -34.04 34.54
C GLN A 297 4.79 -35.19 35.50
N GLU A 298 5.48 -34.94 36.61
CA GLU A 298 6.03 -36.00 37.48
C GLU A 298 5.28 -36.20 38.82
N ALA A 299 4.05 -35.69 38.95
CA ALA A 299 3.27 -35.72 40.19
C ALA A 299 1.92 -36.44 40.06
N SER A 300 1.93 -37.79 40.09
CA SER A 300 0.73 -38.63 40.28
C SER A 300 1.09 -40.04 40.74
N PRO A 301 0.90 -40.40 42.02
CA PRO A 301 1.15 -41.75 42.53
C PRO A 301 0.09 -42.75 42.06
N GLN A 302 0.50 -43.97 41.72
CA GLN A 302 -0.41 -45.08 41.42
C GLN A 302 -1.22 -45.50 42.65
N LYS A 303 -2.49 -45.84 42.45
CA LYS A 303 -3.31 -46.63 43.40
C LYS A 303 -4.02 -47.77 42.67
N LYS A 304 -4.22 -48.89 43.37
CA LYS A 304 -4.59 -50.18 42.77
C LYS A 304 -6.07 -50.25 42.34
N GLU A 305 -6.29 -51.13 41.38
CA GLU A 305 -7.56 -51.56 40.83
C GLU A 305 -8.26 -52.59 41.74
N ASN A 306 -9.52 -52.34 42.09
CA ASN A 306 -10.63 -53.30 42.19
C ASN A 306 -11.86 -52.63 42.81
N ASP A 307 -12.94 -52.49 42.03
CA ASP A 307 -14.29 -52.99 42.32
C ASP A 307 -15.33 -52.30 41.42
N LEU A 308 -16.11 -53.11 40.70
CA LEU A 308 -17.19 -52.66 39.81
C LEU A 308 -18.55 -52.95 40.43
N PRO A 309 -19.50 -52.02 40.32
CA PRO A 309 -20.84 -52.37 39.86
C PRO A 309 -21.21 -51.72 38.53
N LYS A 310 -22.08 -52.39 37.76
CA LYS A 310 -22.69 -51.89 36.52
C LYS A 310 -24.11 -51.40 36.82
N TRP A 311 -24.57 -50.27 36.24
CA TRP A 311 -25.75 -50.29 35.33
C TRP A 311 -26.13 -48.94 34.68
N THR A 312 -26.39 -49.01 33.37
CA THR A 312 -27.44 -48.34 32.56
C THR A 312 -27.67 -46.82 32.50
N SER A 313 -28.12 -46.39 31.32
CA SER A 313 -28.58 -45.05 30.94
C SER A 313 -30.08 -44.82 31.13
N ASN A 314 -30.50 -43.55 31.32
CA ASN A 314 -31.70 -42.96 30.67
C ASN A 314 -31.88 -41.46 30.97
N PHE A 315 -31.90 -40.60 29.93
CA PHE A 315 -32.53 -39.24 29.91
C PHE A 315 -31.96 -38.21 30.95
N ILE A 316 -32.35 -36.93 31.14
CA ILE A 316 -32.95 -35.80 30.37
C ILE A 316 -32.52 -34.49 31.12
N HIS A 317 -32.39 -33.25 30.60
CA HIS A 317 -32.82 -32.62 29.33
C HIS A 317 -31.89 -31.49 28.82
N CYS A 318 -32.27 -30.98 27.64
CA CYS A 318 -32.12 -29.66 26.98
C CYS A 318 -32.08 -28.36 27.83
N PRO A 319 -31.89 -27.17 27.20
CA PRO A 319 -31.01 -26.84 26.06
C PRO A 319 -30.27 -25.48 26.21
N SER A 320 -29.32 -25.18 25.30
CA SER A 320 -28.72 -23.83 25.16
C SER A 320 -28.89 -23.26 23.72
N PRO A 321 -29.22 -21.97 23.55
CA PRO A 321 -29.57 -21.41 22.25
C PRO A 321 -28.36 -20.96 21.42
N LYS A 322 -28.40 -21.25 20.11
CA LYS A 322 -27.63 -20.56 19.07
C LYS A 322 -28.58 -20.22 17.92
N LYS A 323 -28.49 -19.02 17.36
CA LYS A 323 -29.05 -18.68 16.04
C LYS A 323 -28.06 -17.84 15.24
N THR A 324 -27.66 -18.38 14.09
CA THR A 324 -27.02 -17.65 12.99
C THR A 324 -28.08 -16.91 12.18
N SER A 325 -27.74 -15.72 11.67
CA SER A 325 -28.60 -14.97 10.76
C SER A 325 -28.21 -15.20 9.29
N ALA A 326 -29.22 -15.45 8.46
CA ALA A 326 -29.14 -15.33 7.01
C ALA A 326 -30.40 -14.61 6.50
N SER A 327 -30.24 -13.86 5.42
CA SER A 327 -31.27 -13.10 4.69
C SER A 327 -32.31 -14.00 4.01
N VAL A 328 -33.51 -13.57 3.57
CA VAL A 328 -34.35 -12.36 3.68
C VAL A 328 -35.69 -12.76 3.03
N LEU A 329 -36.86 -12.23 3.44
CA LEU A 329 -38.01 -12.14 2.53
C LEU A 329 -39.02 -11.04 2.94
N GLN A 330 -39.75 -10.56 1.94
CA GLN A 330 -40.51 -9.31 1.88
C GLN A 330 -41.69 -9.20 2.86
N GLN A 331 -41.77 -8.06 3.55
CA GLN A 331 -42.94 -7.17 3.75
C GLN A 331 -42.32 -5.76 4.00
N TRP A 332 -42.88 -4.63 3.59
CA TRP A 332 -44.28 -4.19 3.64
C TRP A 332 -44.70 -3.48 2.34
N LEU A 333 -45.90 -3.79 1.82
CA LEU A 333 -46.56 -2.97 0.81
C LEU A 333 -48.10 -3.06 0.90
N GLY A 334 -48.71 -2.01 1.46
CA GLY A 334 -50.06 -1.58 1.07
C GLY A 334 -51.28 -2.02 1.90
N LYS A 335 -52.20 -1.05 2.02
CA LYS A 335 -53.64 -1.11 2.36
C LYS A 335 -54.03 -1.19 3.85
N GLN A 336 -55.08 -0.49 4.31
CA GLN A 336 -55.67 0.80 3.91
C GLN A 336 -56.69 1.23 5.00
N GLY A 337 -56.98 2.53 5.15
CA GLY A 337 -58.03 3.01 6.06
C GLY A 337 -58.25 4.53 5.95
N GLN A 338 -59.49 4.94 5.73
CA GLN A 338 -59.97 6.33 5.53
C GLN A 338 -61.43 6.43 6.06
N PRO A 339 -62.08 7.61 6.11
CA PRO A 339 -61.57 8.97 5.92
C PRO A 339 -61.38 9.62 7.32
N PRO A 340 -62.05 10.70 7.82
CA PRO A 340 -62.96 11.69 7.23
C PRO A 340 -62.21 12.87 6.55
N ALA A 341 -62.91 13.95 6.19
CA ALA A 341 -62.34 15.23 5.79
C ALA A 341 -63.24 16.41 6.21
N LYS A 342 -62.67 17.61 6.37
CA LYS A 342 -63.41 18.89 6.33
C LYS A 342 -62.63 19.95 5.55
N LYS A 343 -63.37 20.86 4.93
CA LYS A 343 -62.91 21.87 3.96
C LYS A 343 -62.31 23.09 4.67
N HIS A 344 -61.53 23.90 3.96
CA HIS A 344 -62.05 25.20 3.51
C HIS A 344 -61.41 25.61 2.16
N LYS A 345 -61.88 26.72 1.59
CA LYS A 345 -61.59 27.21 0.22
C LYS A 345 -61.17 28.69 0.30
N ALA A 346 -60.48 29.12 -0.76
CA ALA A 346 -60.03 30.49 -1.07
C ALA A 346 -58.87 30.98 -0.20
#